data_AF-A0A9E8IFN8-F1
#
_entry.id   AF-A0A9E8IFN8-F1
#
_cell.length_a   1.000
_cell.length_b   1.000
_cell.length_c   1.000
_cell.angle_alpha   90.00
_cell.angle_beta   90.00
_cell.angle_gamma   90.00
#
_symmetry.space_group_name_H-M   'P 1'
#
loop_
_entity.id
_entity.type
_entity.pdbx_description
1 polymer ?
#
loop_
_entity_poly.entity_id
_entity_poly.type
_entity_poly.pdbx_seq_one_letter_code
_entity_poly.pdbx_strand_id
1 'polypeptide(L)' 'MEADAGIDTQRLAWHAAQRGVLIEPGFQHFFDAAPPRRFFRLGFGAIERERIDPGIQRLGLAYDNALST' A
#
# COMPACT_ATOMS: atom_id res chain seq x y z
N MET A 1 -2.86 -4.94 6.68
CA MET A 1 -2.76 -3.64 7.36
C MET A 1 -3.92 -2.77 6.93
N GLU A 2 -4.29 -1.81 7.77
CA GLU A 2 -5.35 -0.84 7.54
C GLU A 2 -4.70 0.55 7.42
N ALA A 3 -5.05 1.29 6.37
CA ALA A 3 -4.68 2.68 6.16
C ALA A 3 -5.74 3.61 6.74
N ASP A 4 -5.45 4.90 6.78
CA ASP A 4 -6.41 5.92 7.23
C ASP A 4 -7.68 5.90 6.40
N ALA A 5 -8.80 6.32 7.01
CA ALA A 5 -10.14 6.17 6.43
C ALA A 5 -10.31 6.81 5.04
N GLY A 6 -9.56 7.86 4.73
CA GLY A 6 -9.61 8.57 3.44
C GLY A 6 -8.77 7.93 2.33
N ILE A 7 -7.96 6.92 2.62
CA ILE A 7 -7.01 6.36 1.66
C ILE A 7 -7.65 5.19 0.89
N ASP A 8 -7.72 5.33 -0.44
CA ASP A 8 -7.90 4.19 -1.33
C ASP A 8 -6.55 3.52 -1.59
N THR A 9 -6.38 2.29 -1.11
CA THR A 9 -5.12 1.55 -1.25
C THR A 9 -4.81 1.14 -2.69
N GLN A 10 -5.77 1.17 -3.61
CA GLN A 10 -5.51 1.02 -5.03
C GLN A 10 -4.76 2.25 -5.59
N ARG A 11 -5.14 3.46 -5.15
CA ARG A 11 -4.40 4.70 -5.49
C ARG A 11 -3.02 4.69 -4.83
N LEU A 12 -2.95 4.31 -3.55
CA LEU A 12 -1.66 4.15 -2.86
C LEU A 12 -0.73 3.18 -3.60
N ALA A 13 -1.23 2.03 -4.03
CA ALA A 13 -0.45 1.06 -4.79
C ALA A 13 0.10 1.64 -6.10
N TRP A 14 -0.68 2.46 -6.80
CA TRP A 14 -0.20 3.18 -7.97
C TRP A 14 0.93 4.16 -7.64
N HIS A 15 0.77 5.00 -6.62
CA HIS A 15 1.81 5.97 -6.21
C HIS A 15 3.08 5.30 -5.67
N ALA A 16 2.94 4.16 -4.98
CA ALA A 16 4.05 3.36 -4.48
C ALA A 16 4.83 2.69 -5.62
N ALA A 17 4.13 2.18 -6.65
CA ALA A 17 4.75 1.56 -7.82
C ALA A 17 5.64 2.55 -8.59
N GLN A 18 5.22 3.82 -8.71
CA GLN A 18 6.05 4.90 -9.28
C GLN A 18 7.34 5.16 -8.48
N ARG A 19 7.42 4.67 -7.25
CA ARG A 19 8.60 4.75 -6.36
C ARG A 19 9.34 3.41 -6.25
N GLY A 20 8.99 2.42 -7.09
CA GLY A 20 9.61 1.10 -7.08
C GLY A 20 9.22 0.23 -5.88
N VAL A 21 8.07 0.49 -5.26
CA VAL A 21 7.50 -0.33 -4.17
C VAL A 21 6.17 -0.90 -4.63
N LEU A 22 6.01 -2.21 -4.51
CA LEU A 22 4.75 -2.89 -4.80
C LEU A 22 4.06 -3.28 -3.49
N ILE A 23 2.77 -2.97 -3.40
CA ILE A 23 1.88 -3.40 -2.33
C ILE A 23 0.66 -4.07 -2.96
N GLU A 24 -0.03 -4.90 -2.20
CA GLU A 24 -1.25 -5.56 -2.66
C GLU A 24 -2.48 -4.88 -2.06
N PRO A 25 -3.35 -4.23 -2.87
CA PRO A 25 -4.62 -3.71 -2.39
C PRO A 25 -5.49 -4.82 -1.78
N GLY A 26 -6.10 -4.53 -0.64
CA GLY A 26 -6.76 -5.51 0.20
C GLY A 26 -8.18 -5.87 -0.23
N PHE A 27 -8.85 -5.03 -1.02
CA PHE A 27 -10.28 -5.18 -1.34
C PHE A 27 -10.66 -6.57 -1.89
N GLN A 28 -9.75 -7.22 -2.62
CA GLN A 28 -9.95 -8.57 -3.17
C GLN A 28 -10.06 -9.69 -2.11
N HIS A 29 -9.74 -9.41 -0.85
CA HIS A 29 -9.76 -10.38 0.26
C HIS A 29 -11.02 -10.29 1.13
N PHE A 30 -11.94 -9.39 0.78
CA PHE A 30 -13.20 -9.22 1.49
C PHE A 30 -14.35 -9.75 0.62
N PHE A 31 -15.34 -10.37 1.27
CA PHE A 31 -16.49 -10.97 0.58
C PHE A 31 -17.68 -10.00 0.44
N ASP A 32 -17.58 -8.78 0.99
CA ASP A 32 -18.61 -7.77 0.93
C ASP A 32 -18.85 -7.28 -0.51
N ALA A 33 -20.10 -6.97 -0.87
CA ALA A 33 -20.44 -6.40 -2.18
C ALA A 33 -19.77 -5.02 -2.42
N ALA A 34 -19.51 -4.28 -1.35
CA ALA A 34 -18.75 -3.04 -1.34
C ALA A 34 -17.58 -3.18 -0.34
N PRO A 35 -16.46 -3.82 -0.76
CA PRO A 35 -15.37 -4.13 0.15
C PRO A 35 -14.62 -2.87 0.58
N PRO A 36 -14.05 -2.85 1.80
CA PRO A 36 -13.30 -1.69 2.28
C PRO A 36 -12.04 -1.46 1.43
N ARG A 37 -11.85 -0.21 0.99
CA ARG A 37 -10.75 0.20 0.10
C ARG A 37 -9.44 0.54 0.82
N ARG A 38 -9.46 0.65 2.16
CA ARG A 38 -8.33 1.13 2.97
C ARG A 38 -7.39 0.03 3.47
N PHE A 39 -7.61 -1.23 3.13
CA PHE A 39 -6.75 -2.33 3.57
C PHE A 39 -5.74 -2.71 2.50
N PHE A 40 -4.54 -3.15 2.89
CA PHE A 40 -3.52 -3.65 1.98
C PHE A 40 -2.59 -4.68 2.67
N ARG A 41 -1.81 -5.41 1.88
CA ARG A 41 -0.83 -6.41 2.35
C ARG A 41 0.58 -6.05 1.91
N LEU A 42 1.55 -6.44 2.73
CA LEU A 42 2.97 -6.40 2.40
C LEU A 42 3.54 -7.81 2.47
N GLY A 43 4.18 -8.24 1.38
CA GLY A 43 5.03 -9.41 1.35
C GLY A 43 6.49 -8.99 1.37
N PHE A 44 7.25 -9.46 2.35
CA PHE A 44 8.69 -9.19 2.47
C PHE A 44 9.56 -10.45 2.37
N GLY A 45 8.95 -11.64 2.34
CA GLY A 45 9.68 -12.93 2.33
C GLY A 45 10.54 -13.19 1.10
N ALA A 46 10.36 -12.42 0.02
CA ALA A 46 11.13 -12.52 -1.22
C ALA A 46 12.01 -11.27 -1.48
N ILE A 47 12.20 -10.41 -0.48
CA ILE A 47 12.97 -9.17 -0.58
C ILE A 47 14.25 -9.33 0.24
N GLU A 48 15.40 -8.93 -0.33
CA GLU A 48 16.67 -8.84 0.41
C GLU A 48 16.50 -7.91 1.62
N ARG A 49 17.08 -8.28 2.78
CA ARG A 49 16.84 -7.57 4.04
C ARG A 49 17.19 -6.09 3.95
N GLU A 50 18.28 -5.78 3.26
CA GLU A 50 18.83 -4.43 3.08
C GLU A 50 17.90 -3.54 2.25
N ARG A 51 16.95 -4.13 1.50
CA ARG A 51 15.98 -3.41 0.68
C ARG A 51 14.65 -3.15 1.38
N ILE A 52 14.41 -3.77 2.55
CA ILE A 52 13.14 -3.61 3.28
C ILE A 52 13.01 -2.18 3.80
N ASP A 53 13.98 -1.68 4.57
CA ASP A 53 13.90 -0.34 5.18
C ASP A 53 13.76 0.78 4.12
N PRO A 54 14.59 0.83 3.05
CA PRO A 54 14.39 1.80 1.98
C PRO A 54 13.04 1.68 1.29
N GLY A 55 12.52 0.46 1.15
CA GLY A 55 11.19 0.20 0.58
C GLY A 55 10.07 0.78 1.44
N ILE A 56 10.13 0.58 2.76
CA ILE A 56 9.16 1.14 3.71
C ILE A 56 9.20 2.68 3.71
N GLN A 57 10.38 3.29 3.65
CA GLN A 57 10.52 4.75 3.54
C GLN A 57 9.84 5.30 2.27
N ARG A 58 10.06 4.65 1.12
CA ARG A 58 9.42 5.02 -0.15
C ARG A 58 7.91 4.82 -0.12
N LEU A 59 7.42 3.80 0.58
CA LEU A 59 5.99 3.61 0.82
C LEU A 59 5.40 4.76 1.65
N GLY A 60 6.10 5.21 2.70
CA GLY A 60 5.70 6.40 3.47
C GLY A 60 5.55 7.65 2.60
N LEU A 61 6.52 7.91 1.72
CA LEU A 61 6.42 9.02 0.77
C LEU A 61 5.24 8.88 -0.20
N ALA A 62 4.85 7.66 -0.58
CA ALA A 62 3.66 7.44 -1.40
C ALA A 62 2.38 7.72 -0.61
N TYR A 63 2.37 7.36 0.67
CA TYR A 63 1.26 7.52 1.60
C TYR A 63 0.90 9.00 1.82
N ASP A 64 1.90 9.87 2.01
CA ASP A 64 1.68 11.31 2.19
C ASP A 64 0.98 11.97 0.98
N ASN A 65 1.28 11.50 -0.24
CA ASN A 65 0.59 11.99 -1.44
C ASN A 65 -0.86 11.50 -1.50
N ALA A 66 -1.12 10.28 -1.03
CA ALA A 66 -2.45 9.71 -1.01
C ALA A 66 -3.36 10.37 0.05
N LEU A 67 -2.79 10.92 1.12
CA LEU A 67 -3.51 11.75 2.10
C LEU A 67 -3.82 13.16 1.58
N SER A 68 -3.00 13.69 0.68
CA SER A 68 -3.11 15.07 0.18
C SER A 68 -4.04 15.24 -1.02
N THR A 69 -4.73 14.18 -1.48
CA THR A 69 -5.59 14.20 -2.69
C THR A 69 -6.96 13.60 -2.48
#